data_AF-X1RCR1-F1
#
_entry.id   AF-X1RCR1-F1
#
_cell.length_a   1.000
_cell.length_b   1.000
_cell.length_c   1.000
_cell.angle_alpha   90.00
_cell.angle_beta   90.00
_cell.angle_gamma   90.00
#
_symmetry.space_group_name_H-M   'P 1'
#
loop_
_entity.id
_entity.type
_entity.pdbx_description
1 polymer ?
#
loop_
_entity_poly.entity_id
_entity_poly.type
_entity_poly.pdbx_seq_one_letter_code
_entity_poly.pdbx_strand_id
1 'polypeptide(L)'
;IANARLEFSSGCTATLTASRVHQGKVRKLRVFEPDSYYSIDYRNQEVKVFPLNGRQTDIKTIKIKKEEPLKLELQNFFKCTKDGKIRKVSGNEGLRALKLAYRVLNEADT
;
A
#
# COMPACT_ATOMS: atom_id res chain seq x y z
N ILE A 1 3.47 -19.13 5.02
CA ILE A 1 3.02 -17.73 5.26
C ILE A 1 4.27 -16.95 5.63
N ALA A 2 4.42 -15.72 5.18
CA ALA A 2 5.54 -14.86 5.57
C ALA A 2 5.02 -13.63 6.31
N ASN A 3 5.70 -13.25 7.39
CA ASN A 3 5.47 -12.02 8.13
C ASN A 3 6.79 -11.27 8.25
N ALA A 4 6.77 -9.96 8.04
CA ALA A 4 7.94 -9.11 8.19
C ALA A 4 7.55 -7.84 8.93
N ARG A 5 8.33 -7.46 9.95
CA ARG A 5 8.22 -6.18 10.64
C ARG A 5 9.37 -5.28 10.20
N LEU A 6 9.04 -4.15 9.62
CA LEU A 6 9.99 -3.15 9.15
C LEU A 6 9.97 -1.97 10.11
N GLU A 7 11.15 -1.43 10.41
CA GLU A 7 11.34 -0.18 11.14
C GLU A 7 12.16 0.77 10.27
N PHE A 8 11.58 1.94 9.98
CA PHE A 8 12.22 2.96 9.16
C PHE A 8 12.98 3.95 10.04
N SER A 9 13.96 4.65 9.47
CA SER A 9 14.75 5.68 10.17
C SER A 9 13.90 6.81 10.77
N SER A 10 12.67 7.00 10.28
CA SER A 10 11.70 7.96 10.82
C SER A 10 11.00 7.48 12.10
N GLY A 11 11.26 6.26 12.57
CA GLY A 11 10.50 5.60 13.64
C GLY A 11 9.15 5.02 13.16
N CYS A 12 8.78 5.20 11.89
CA CYS A 12 7.61 4.53 11.32
C CYS A 12 7.85 3.02 11.29
N THR A 13 6.84 2.24 11.68
CA THR A 13 6.89 0.78 11.65
C THR A 13 5.84 0.25 10.68
N ALA A 14 6.19 -0.77 9.90
CA ALA A 14 5.26 -1.46 9.01
C ALA A 14 5.29 -2.97 9.23
N THR A 15 4.12 -3.56 9.47
CA THR A 15 3.98 -5.02 9.52
C THR A 15 3.36 -5.51 8.22
N LEU A 16 4.09 -6.37 7.51
CA LEU A 16 3.70 -6.96 6.23
C LEU A 16 3.39 -8.44 6.44
N THR A 17 2.29 -8.92 5.87
CA THR A 17 1.94 -10.35 5.87
C THR A 17 1.58 -10.78 4.45
N ALA A 18 2.21 -11.86 3.99
CA ALA A 18 1.96 -12.45 2.68
C ALA A 18 1.67 -13.95 2.82
N SER A 19 0.61 -14.42 2.16
CA SER A 19 0.26 -15.84 2.14
C SER A 19 -0.28 -16.24 0.77
N ARG A 20 0.28 -17.31 0.21
CA ARG A 20 -0.21 -17.96 -1.01
C ARG A 20 -1.33 -18.98 -0.77
N VAL A 21 -1.55 -19.38 0.49
CA VAL A 21 -2.49 -20.47 0.87
C VAL A 21 -3.77 -19.94 1.55
N HIS A 22 -4.00 -18.63 1.51
CA HIS A 22 -5.22 -18.04 2.08
C HIS A 22 -6.44 -18.39 1.20
N GLN A 23 -7.55 -18.80 1.82
CA GLN A 23 -8.76 -19.27 1.11
C GLN A 23 -9.40 -18.21 0.20
N GLY A 24 -9.26 -16.93 0.56
CA GLY A 24 -9.70 -15.79 -0.26
C GLY A 24 -8.55 -14.92 -0.77
N LYS A 25 -8.79 -14.08 -1.78
CA LYS A 25 -7.80 -13.06 -2.16
C LYS A 25 -7.97 -11.84 -1.25
N VAL A 26 -6.96 -11.49 -0.47
CA VAL A 26 -6.99 -10.32 0.42
C VAL A 26 -5.90 -9.34 -0.01
N ARG A 27 -6.26 -8.07 -0.17
CA ARG A 27 -5.33 -6.97 -0.41
C ARG A 27 -5.82 -5.76 0.39
N LYS A 28 -5.37 -5.66 1.64
CA LYS A 28 -5.74 -4.59 2.56
C LYS A 28 -4.50 -3.87 3.06
N LEU A 29 -4.59 -2.57 3.21
CA LEU A 29 -3.60 -1.73 3.88
C LEU A 29 -4.29 -0.98 5.02
N ARG A 30 -3.64 -0.94 6.18
CA ARG A 30 -4.04 -0.08 7.29
C ARG A 30 -2.94 0.91 7.59
N VAL A 31 -3.29 2.19 7.69
CA VAL A 31 -2.37 3.26 8.05
C VAL A 31 -2.90 3.88 9.34
N PHE A 32 -2.06 3.97 10.36
CA PHE A 32 -2.41 4.54 11.65
C PHE A 32 -1.76 5.91 11.78
N GLU A 33 -2.57 6.91 12.11
CA GLU A 33 -2.18 8.26 12.47
C GLU A 33 -2.58 8.51 13.94
N PRO A 34 -2.09 9.59 14.59
CA PRO A 34 -2.35 9.83 16.01
C PRO A 34 -3.84 9.77 16.41
N ASP A 35 -4.72 10.29 15.56
CA ASP A 35 -6.15 10.43 15.89
C ASP A 35 -7.07 9.56 15.02
N SER A 36 -6.52 8.84 14.03
CA SER A 36 -7.33 8.04 13.11
C SER A 36 -6.56 6.87 12.50
N TYR A 37 -7.28 5.91 11.93
CA TYR A 37 -6.68 4.95 11.01
C TYR A 37 -7.49 4.80 9.73
N TYR A 38 -6.75 4.57 8.66
CA TYR A 38 -7.26 4.36 7.31
C TYR A 38 -7.29 2.87 7.05
N SER A 39 -8.43 2.34 6.60
CA SER A 39 -8.56 0.99 6.08
C SER A 39 -8.79 1.06 4.58
N ILE A 40 -7.85 0.54 3.82
CA ILE A 40 -7.89 0.51 2.36
C ILE A 40 -8.10 -0.93 1.93
N ASP A 41 -9.18 -1.19 1.18
CA ASP A 41 -9.42 -2.46 0.50
C ASP A 41 -9.20 -2.27 -1.00
N TYR A 42 -8.05 -2.74 -1.49
CA TYR A 42 -7.67 -2.59 -2.90
C TYR A 42 -8.56 -3.40 -3.85
N ARG A 43 -9.17 -4.49 -3.38
CA ARG A 43 -10.03 -5.31 -4.23
C ARG A 43 -11.38 -4.63 -4.43
N ASN A 44 -11.96 -4.12 -3.35
CA ASN A 44 -13.25 -3.44 -3.38
C ASN A 44 -13.13 -1.97 -3.83
N GLN A 45 -11.90 -1.46 -3.91
CA GLN A 45 -11.58 -0.04 -4.16
C GLN A 45 -12.31 0.86 -3.16
N GLU A 46 -12.19 0.52 -1.88
CA GLU A 46 -12.86 1.21 -0.78
C GLU A 46 -11.81 1.75 0.21
N VAL A 47 -12.04 2.97 0.69
CA VAL A 47 -11.24 3.57 1.75
C VAL A 47 -12.18 4.06 2.84
N LYS A 48 -11.96 3.58 4.07
CA LYS A 48 -12.65 4.03 5.27
C LYS A 48 -11.67 4.67 6.24
N VAL A 49 -12.09 5.74 6.87
CA VAL A 49 -11.34 6.45 7.92
C VAL A 49 -12.09 6.26 9.22
N PHE A 50 -11.40 5.74 10.22
CA PHE A 50 -11.92 5.46 11.54
C PHE A 50 -11.22 6.39 12.54
N PRO A 51 -11.93 7.21 13.32
CA PRO A 51 -11.30 7.96 14.39
C PRO A 51 -10.92 7.02 15.54
N LEU A 52 -9.77 7.26 16.17
CA LEU A 52 -9.31 6.46 17.33
C LEU A 52 -9.96 6.92 18.63
N ASN A 53 -10.26 8.22 18.75
CA ASN A 53 -10.87 8.84 19.94
C ASN A 53 -12.32 9.33 19.69
N GLY A 54 -12.97 8.90 18.60
CA GLY A 54 -14.32 9.33 18.20
C GLY A 54 -15.38 8.24 18.38
N ARG A 55 -16.63 8.54 18.02
CA ARG A 55 -17.72 7.55 18.03
C ARG A 55 -17.69 6.71 16.75
N GLN A 56 -18.24 5.50 16.78
CA GLN A 56 -18.39 4.68 15.56
C GLN A 56 -19.22 5.38 14.46
N THR A 57 -20.10 6.31 14.82
CA THR A 57 -20.86 7.13 13.86
C THR A 57 -19.98 8.05 13.01
N ASP A 58 -18.75 8.30 13.44
CA ASP A 58 -17.83 9.24 12.80
C ASP A 58 -16.96 8.58 11.72
N ILE A 59 -17.21 7.29 11.41
CA ILE A 59 -16.53 6.56 10.34
C ILE A 59 -16.86 7.20 9.00
N LYS A 60 -15.83 7.65 8.28
CA LYS A 60 -15.98 8.28 6.96
C LYS A 60 -15.60 7.30 5.87
N THR A 61 -16.42 7.23 4.82
CA THR A 61 -16.06 6.52 3.58
C THR A 61 -15.58 7.54 2.56
N ILE A 62 -14.35 7.39 2.08
CA ILE A 62 -13.82 8.22 1.00
C ILE A 62 -14.35 7.66 -0.32
N LYS A 63 -15.00 8.52 -1.11
CA LYS A 63 -15.47 8.15 -2.44
C LYS A 63 -14.26 7.96 -3.37
N ILE A 64 -14.03 6.73 -3.79
CA ILE A 64 -13.01 6.39 -4.77
C ILE A 64 -13.69 6.19 -6.12
N LYS A 65 -13.13 6.81 -7.16
CA LYS A 65 -13.53 6.53 -8.54
C LYS A 65 -13.00 5.14 -8.91
N LYS A 66 -13.90 4.18 -9.12
CA LYS A 66 -13.52 2.83 -9.49
C LYS A 66 -13.01 2.80 -10.92
N GLU A 67 -11.73 2.51 -11.07
CA GLU A 67 -11.07 2.40 -12.37
C GLU A 67 -10.16 1.18 -12.38
N GLU A 68 -9.78 0.74 -13.58
CA GLU A 68 -8.88 -0.40 -13.74
C GLU A 68 -7.43 0.04 -13.48
N PRO A 69 -6.72 -0.56 -12.50
CA PRO A 69 -5.38 -0.11 -12.14
C PRO A 69 -4.36 -0.19 -13.28
N LEU A 70 -4.39 -1.28 -14.07
CA LEU A 70 -3.44 -1.46 -15.19
C LEU A 70 -3.67 -0.44 -16.30
N LYS A 71 -4.93 -0.15 -16.64
CA LYS A 71 -5.28 0.95 -17.54
C LYS A 71 -4.71 2.29 -17.07
N LEU A 72 -4.86 2.61 -15.78
CA LEU A 72 -4.33 3.86 -15.22
C LEU A 72 -2.80 3.91 -15.24
N GLU A 73 -2.13 2.78 -15.01
CA GLU A 73 -0.67 2.66 -15.09
C GLU A 73 -0.16 2.88 -16.52
N LEU A 74 -0.77 2.23 -17.51
CA LEU A 74 -0.42 2.39 -18.93
C LEU A 74 -0.69 3.82 -19.42
N GLN A 75 -1.81 4.42 -19.02
CA GLN A 75 -2.09 5.84 -19.31
C GLN A 75 -1.03 6.76 -18.69
N ASN A 76 -0.58 6.46 -17.47
CA ASN A 76 0.51 7.21 -16.84
C ASN A 76 1.81 7.05 -17.64
N PHE A 77 2.13 5.84 -18.09
CA PHE A 77 3.30 5.57 -18.93
C PHE A 77 3.28 6.40 -20.23
N PHE A 78 2.19 6.35 -21.00
CA PHE A 78 2.08 7.13 -22.25
C PHE A 78 2.16 8.64 -22.03
N LYS A 79 1.61 9.15 -20.92
CA LYS A 79 1.75 10.57 -20.57
C LYS A 79 3.20 10.94 -20.27
N CYS A 80 3.95 10.07 -19.60
CA CYS A 80 5.36 10.30 -19.32
C CYS A 80 6.20 10.31 -20.60
N THR A 81 5.93 9.40 -21.54
CA THR A 81 6.66 9.34 -22.82
C THR A 81 6.35 10.53 -23.73
N LYS A 82 5.10 11.02 -23.71
CA LYS A 82 4.67 12.13 -24.57
C LYS A 82 5.06 13.50 -24.04
N ASP A 83 4.83 13.75 -22.75
CA ASP A 83 4.92 15.09 -22.15
C ASP A 83 6.20 15.30 -21.33
N GLY A 84 7.10 14.30 -21.25
CA GLY A 84 8.29 14.35 -20.38
C GLY A 84 7.97 14.45 -18.89
N LYS A 85 6.72 14.15 -18.49
CA LYS A 85 6.21 14.36 -17.13
C LYS A 85 6.81 13.42 -16.10
N ILE A 86 6.64 13.82 -14.83
CA ILE A 86 7.04 13.08 -13.64
C ILE A 86 6.31 11.74 -13.58
N ARG A 87 7.10 10.67 -13.49
CA ARG A 87 6.64 9.29 -13.29
C ARG A 87 6.12 9.13 -11.86
N LYS A 88 4.97 8.49 -11.67
CA LYS A 88 4.47 8.13 -10.33
C LYS A 88 5.41 7.19 -9.58
N VAL A 89 6.10 6.32 -10.32
CA VAL A 89 7.15 5.43 -9.81
C VAL A 89 8.30 5.42 -10.81
N SER A 90 9.50 5.72 -10.33
CA SER A 90 10.76 5.73 -11.06
C SER A 90 11.52 4.41 -10.91
N GLY A 91 12.52 4.20 -11.77
CA GLY A 91 13.41 3.03 -11.63
C GLY A 91 14.17 3.00 -10.30
N ASN A 92 14.52 4.16 -9.75
CA ASN A 92 15.17 4.27 -8.44
C ASN A 92 14.25 3.83 -7.30
N GLU A 93 12.95 4.16 -7.37
CA GLU A 93 11.96 3.68 -6.39
C GLU A 93 11.76 2.17 -6.49
N GLY A 94 11.67 1.63 -7.71
CA GLY A 94 11.62 0.19 -7.95
C GLY A 94 12.85 -0.54 -7.38
N LEU A 95 14.05 -0.01 -7.63
CA LEU A 95 15.30 -0.58 -7.10
C LEU A 95 15.34 -0.55 -5.57
N ARG A 96 14.86 0.52 -4.93
CA ARG A 96 14.77 0.60 -3.45
C ARG A 96 13.82 -0.45 -2.89
N ALA A 97 12.64 -0.62 -3.49
CA ALA A 97 11.67 -1.63 -3.07
C ALA A 97 12.24 -3.05 -3.24
N LEU A 98 12.92 -3.32 -4.36
CA LEU A 98 13.56 -4.61 -4.61
C LEU A 98 14.68 -4.91 -3.61
N LYS A 99 15.55 -3.94 -3.33
CA LYS A 99 16.61 -4.08 -2.31
C LYS A 99 16.05 -4.39 -0.93
N LEU A 100 14.95 -3.75 -0.55
CA LEU A 100 14.26 -4.04 0.71
C LEU A 100 13.69 -5.46 0.73
N ALA A 101 13.05 -5.89 -0.36
CA ALA A 101 12.51 -7.25 -0.48
C ALA A 101 13.59 -8.32 -0.35
N TYR A 102 14.77 -8.12 -0.95
CA TYR A 102 15.91 -9.02 -0.79
C TYR A 102 16.43 -9.09 0.65
N ARG A 103 16.47 -7.96 1.37
CA ARG A 103 16.85 -7.96 2.80
C ARG A 103 15.85 -8.78 3.62
N VAL A 104 14.55 -8.57 3.41
CA VAL A 104 13.50 -9.35 4.08
C VAL A 104 13.63 -10.84 3.78
N LEU A 105 13.95 -11.21 2.54
CA LEU A 105 14.16 -12.61 2.16
C LEU A 105 15.35 -13.22 2.91
N ASN A 106 16.50 -12.53 2.93
CA ASN A 106 17.70 -13.01 3.61
C ASN A 106 17.48 -13.19 5.13
N GLU A 107 16.80 -12.25 5.77
CA GLU A 107 16.48 -12.33 7.21
C GLU A 107 15.46 -13.44 7.51
N ALA A 108 14.59 -13.80 6.56
CA ALA A 108 13.59 -14.85 6.74
C ALA A 108 14.15 -16.28 6.58
N ASP A 109 15.28 -16.42 5.89
CA ASP A 109 16.00 -17.69 5.69
C ASP A 109 17.02 -17.99 6.82
N THR A 110 17.17 -17.07 7.78
CA THR A 110 18.03 -17.22 8.97
C THR A 110 17.22 -17.74 10.16
#